data_AF-A0A846PLZ1-F1
#
_entry.id   AF-A0A846PLZ1-F1
#
_cell.length_a   1.000
_cell.length_b   1.000
_cell.length_c   1.000
_cell.angle_alpha   90.00
_cell.angle_beta   90.00
_cell.angle_gamma   90.00
#
_symmetry.space_group_name_H-M   'P 1'
#
loop_
_entity.id
_entity.type
_entity.pdbx_description
1 polymer ?
#
loop_
_entity_poly.entity_id
_entity_poly.type
_entity_poly.pdbx_seq_one_letter_code
_entity_poly.pdbx_strand_id
1 'polypeptide(L)' 'MVKKIKKAKDKGKEISGYVFVGFFFLGLVGGAFYGRYDLGALAGLAMGFIASALVRMKY' A
#
# COMPACT_ATOMS: atom_id res chain seq x y z
N MET A 1 13.05 -11.97 -24.87
CA MET A 1 12.14 -12.36 -23.74
C MET A 1 12.44 -11.64 -22.41
N VAL A 2 13.69 -11.42 -22.02
CA VAL A 2 14.08 -10.82 -20.71
C VAL A 2 13.51 -9.40 -20.46
N LYS A 3 13.38 -8.56 -21.49
CA LYS A 3 12.81 -7.19 -21.36
C LYS A 3 11.34 -7.16 -20.93
N LYS A 4 10.52 -8.15 -21.29
CA LYS A 4 9.09 -8.21 -20.92
C LYS A 4 8.89 -8.52 -19.44
N ILE A 5 9.74 -9.39 -18.88
CA ILE A 5 9.67 -9.83 -17.47
C ILE A 5 10.06 -8.68 -16.53
N LYS A 6 11.08 -7.89 -16.89
CA LYS A 6 11.46 -6.68 -16.14
C LYS A 6 10.32 -5.64 -16.10
N LYS A 7 9.65 -5.43 -17.23
CA LYS A 7 8.57 -4.43 -17.36
C LYS A 7 7.31 -4.79 -16.55
N ALA A 8 7.00 -6.08 -16.41
CA ALA A 8 5.89 -6.56 -15.57
C ALA A 8 6.22 -6.42 -14.07
N LYS A 9 7.48 -6.69 -13.70
CA LYS A 9 7.98 -6.55 -12.32
C LYS A 9 8.00 -5.09 -11.84
N ASP A 10 8.25 -4.14 -12.74
CA ASP A 10 8.17 -2.69 -12.45
C ASP A 10 6.73 -2.23 -12.19
N LYS A 11 5.78 -2.62 -13.07
CA LYS A 11 4.36 -2.26 -12.89
C LYS A 11 3.76 -2.79 -11.59
N GLY A 12 4.10 -4.02 -11.19
CA GLY A 12 3.63 -4.58 -9.91
C GLY A 12 4.16 -3.82 -8.69
N LYS A 13 5.38 -3.26 -8.80
CA LYS A 13 6.01 -2.46 -7.75
C LYS A 13 5.39 -1.06 -7.66
N GLU A 14 5.06 -0.44 -8.79
CA GLU A 14 4.31 0.82 -8.83
C GLU A 14 2.90 0.66 -8.24
N ILE A 15 2.15 -0.36 -8.67
CA ILE A 15 0.78 -0.60 -8.17
C ILE A 15 0.79 -0.88 -6.66
N SER A 16 1.75 -1.68 -6.18
CA SER A 16 1.96 -1.88 -4.74
C SER A 16 2.21 -0.56 -4.00
N GLY A 17 3.02 0.34 -4.55
CA GLY A 17 3.27 1.65 -3.96
C GLY A 17 2.01 2.51 -3.87
N TYR A 18 1.22 2.58 -4.94
CA TYR A 18 -0.04 3.33 -4.91
C TYR A 18 -1.06 2.76 -3.93
N VAL A 19 -1.16 1.43 -3.84
CA VAL A 19 -2.04 0.76 -2.87
C VAL A 19 -1.59 1.06 -1.44
N PHE A 20 -0.28 1.00 -1.17
CA PHE A 20 0.26 1.38 0.15
C PHE A 20 -0.13 2.80 0.54
N VAL A 21 0.15 3.76 -0.34
CA VAL A 21 -0.11 5.18 -0.09
C VAL A 21 -1.60 5.43 0.10
N GLY A 22 -2.46 4.80 -0.71
CA GLY A 22 -3.91 4.91 -0.57
C GLY A 22 -4.41 4.42 0.79
N PHE A 23 -3.98 3.23 1.24
CA PHE A 23 -4.36 2.69 2.54
C PHE A 23 -3.78 3.50 3.71
N PHE A 24 -2.56 4.03 3.56
CA PHE A 24 -1.94 4.86 4.58
C PHE A 24 -2.71 6.17 4.80
N PHE A 25 -3.06 6.88 3.72
CA PHE A 25 -3.86 8.11 3.81
C PHE A 25 -5.28 7.84 4.31
N LEU A 26 -5.91 6.73 3.91
CA LEU A 26 -7.20 6.32 4.45
C LEU A 26 -7.12 6.05 5.96
N GLY A 27 -6.06 5.39 6.43
CA GLY A 27 -5.82 5.19 7.86
C GLY A 27 -5.61 6.50 8.61
N LEU A 28 -4.86 7.45 8.03
CA LEU A 28 -4.66 8.78 8.59
C LEU A 28 -5.96 9.58 8.68
N VAL A 29 -6.78 9.60 7.62
CA VAL A 29 -8.08 10.28 7.61
C VAL A 29 -9.03 9.63 8.61
N GLY A 30 -9.04 8.30 8.67
CA GLY A 30 -9.79 7.55 9.68
C GLY A 30 -9.36 7.92 11.10
N GLY A 31 -8.06 7.90 11.40
CA GLY A 31 -7.54 8.28 12.72
C GLY A 31 -7.78 9.75 13.07
N ALA A 32 -7.72 10.64 12.08
CA ALA A 32 -8.07 12.05 12.25
C ALA A 32 -9.52 12.23 12.69
N PHE A 33 -10.45 11.44 12.12
CA PHE A 33 -11.87 11.49 12.47
C PHE A 33 -12.15 11.09 13.92
N TYR A 34 -11.33 10.20 14.48
CA TYR A 34 -11.42 9.76 15.88
C TYR A 34 -10.51 10.58 16.83
N GLY A 35 -9.82 11.61 16.33
CA GLY A 35 -8.86 12.40 17.10
C GLY A 35 -7.62 11.62 17.55
N ARG A 36 -7.34 10.45 16.96
CA ARG A 36 -6.21 9.57 17.30
C ARG A 36 -5.37 9.28 16.06
N TYR A 37 -4.58 10.28 15.67
CA TYR A 37 -3.68 10.22 14.53
C TYR A 37 -2.66 9.08 14.61
N ASP A 38 -2.10 8.80 15.81
CA ASP A 38 -1.19 7.67 16.02
C ASP A 38 -1.81 6.33 15.64
N LEU A 39 -3.04 6.07 16.09
CA LEU A 39 -3.75 4.82 15.79
C LEU A 39 -4.13 4.74 14.31
N GLY A 40 -4.51 5.87 13.69
CA GLY A 40 -4.78 5.93 12.27
C GLY A 40 -3.55 5.67 11.40
N ALA A 41 -2.40 6.25 11.77
CA ALA A 41 -1.14 6.02 11.09
C ALA A 41 -0.67 4.57 11.25
N LEU A 42 -0.79 4.00 12.46
CA LEU A 42 -0.44 2.60 12.74
C LEU A 42 -1.33 1.64 11.95
N ALA A 43 -2.65 1.88 11.94
CA ALA A 43 -3.61 1.07 11.18
C ALA A 43 -3.42 1.21 9.66
N GLY A 44 -3.17 2.44 9.18
CA GLY A 44 -2.88 2.73 7.78
C GLY A 44 -1.58 2.09 7.31
N LEU A 45 -0.53 2.09 8.15
CA LEU A 45 0.72 1.38 7.88
C LEU A 45 0.51 -0.13 7.83
N ALA A 46 -0.17 -0.69 8.84
CA ALA A 46 -0.44 -2.12 8.91
C ALA A 46 -1.23 -2.59 7.68
N MET A 47 -2.33 -1.93 7.34
CA MET A 47 -3.10 -2.25 6.14
C MET A 47 -2.31 -2.00 4.85
N GLY A 48 -1.55 -0.90 4.76
CA GLY A 48 -0.74 -0.59 3.58
C GLY A 48 0.30 -1.67 3.29
N PHE A 49 0.98 -2.18 4.32
CA PHE A 49 1.94 -3.28 4.19
C PHE A 49 1.26 -4.59 3.81
N ILE A 50 0.13 -4.93 4.43
CA ILE A 50 -0.64 -6.15 4.11
C ILE A 50 -1.15 -6.10 2.67
N ALA A 51 -1.77 -4.99 2.27
CA ALA A 51 -2.30 -4.80 0.92
C ALA A 51 -1.18 -4.82 -0.14
N SER A 52 -0.04 -4.18 0.15
CA SER A 52 1.15 -4.25 -0.72
C SER A 52 1.69 -5.67 -0.84
N ALA A 53 1.77 -6.41 0.26
CA ALA A 53 2.22 -7.81 0.24
C ALA A 53 1.26 -8.70 -0.55
N LEU A 54 -0.06 -8.51 -0.40
CA LEU A 54 -1.07 -9.24 -1.17
C LEU A 54 -1.00 -8.92 -2.67
N VAL A 55 -0.88 -7.65 -3.03
CA VAL A 55 -0.69 -7.24 -4.43
C VAL A 55 0.58 -7.87 -5.00
N ARG A 56 1.66 -7.91 -4.24
CA ARG A 56 2.93 -8.49 -4.66
C ARG A 56 2.94 -10.03 -4.68
N MET A 57 2.02 -10.69 -3.99
CA MET A 57 1.81 -12.14 -4.12
C MET A 57 0.95 -12.51 -5.33
N LYS A 58 0.12 -11.57 -5.81
CA LYS A 58 -0.79 -11.79 -6.94
C LYS A 58 -0.16 -11.52 -8.32
N TYR A 59 1.02 -10.89 -8.36
CA TYR A 59 1.81 -10.56 -9.56
C TYR A 59 3.20 -11.18 -9.49
#